data_AF-A0A1Z5KHF1-F1
#
_entry.id   AF-A0A1Z5KHF1-F1
#
_cell.length_a   1.000
_cell.length_b   1.000
_cell.length_c   1.000
_cell.angle_alpha   90.00
_cell.angle_beta   90.00
_cell.angle_gamma   90.00
#
_symmetry.space_group_name_H-M   'P 1'
#
loop_
_entity.id
_entity.type
_entity.pdbx_description
1 polymer ?
#
loop_
_entity_poly.entity_id
_entity_poly.type
_entity_poly.pdbx_seq_one_letter_code
_entity_poly.pdbx_strand_id
1 'polypeptide(L)'
;MTDLPVVFFDISIGGAPKGRIEMELRSDVVPKTAENFRRLCTGEKGIGRSGKPLHYKNSPFHRVIPGFMCQGGDFTRQNGTGGEHTLGGNSSKFADENFELKHHPGCLSMANAGPNTNGSQFFLTTGDTSWLDGKHVV
;
A
#
# COMPACT_ATOMS: atom_id res chain seq x y z
N MET A 1 -19.55 0.22 17.77
CA MET A 1 -18.83 -0.43 16.66
C MET A 1 -18.47 0.67 15.69
N THR A 2 -17.19 0.98 15.54
CA THR A 2 -16.73 1.89 14.50
C THR A 2 -16.40 1.03 13.29
N ASP A 3 -17.13 1.23 12.19
CA ASP A 3 -16.87 0.51 10.94
C ASP A 3 -15.46 0.85 10.43
N LEU A 4 -14.73 -0.17 9.96
CA LEU A 4 -13.39 0.02 9.42
C LEU A 4 -13.45 0.74 8.06
N PRO A 5 -12.45 1.57 7.72
CA PRO A 5 -12.42 2.24 6.43
C PRO A 5 -12.33 1.24 5.27
N VAL A 6 -13.22 1.38 4.28
CA VAL A 6 -13.15 0.62 3.04
C VAL A 6 -12.71 1.54 1.90
N VAL A 7 -11.71 1.10 1.14
CA VAL A 7 -11.20 1.77 -0.07
C VAL A 7 -11.25 0.83 -1.26
N PHE A 8 -11.09 1.36 -2.47
CA PHE A 8 -11.16 0.54 -3.67
C PHE A 8 -10.18 0.97 -4.75
N PHE A 9 -9.84 0.01 -5.62
CA PHE A 9 -9.18 0.25 -6.89
C PHE A 9 -10.03 -0.30 -8.04
N ASP A 10 -10.29 0.54 -9.05
CA ASP A 10 -10.79 0.06 -10.34
C ASP A 10 -9.59 -0.31 -11.22
N ILE A 11 -9.52 -1.59 -11.60
CA ILE A 11 -8.37 -2.18 -12.28
C ILE A 11 -8.61 -2.26 -13.79
N SER A 12 -7.57 -1.92 -14.55
CA SER A 12 -7.49 -2.22 -15.98
C SER A 12 -6.23 -3.05 -16.28
N ILE A 13 -6.32 -3.93 -17.27
CA ILE A 13 -5.21 -4.73 -17.78
C ILE A 13 -5.19 -4.59 -19.30
N GLY A 14 -4.07 -4.14 -19.86
CA GLY A 14 -3.99 -3.83 -21.29
C GLY A 14 -4.98 -2.75 -21.75
N GLY A 15 -5.32 -1.80 -20.87
CA GLY A 15 -6.31 -0.75 -21.12
C GLY A 15 -7.77 -1.19 -20.99
N ALA A 16 -8.05 -2.49 -20.84
CA ALA A 16 -9.40 -2.99 -20.65
C ALA A 16 -9.77 -3.06 -19.16
N PRO A 17 -10.94 -2.54 -18.73
CA PRO A 17 -11.43 -2.69 -17.36
C PRO A 17 -11.56 -4.16 -16.97
N LYS A 18 -11.17 -4.51 -15.74
CA LYS A 18 -11.21 -5.89 -15.21
C LYS A 18 -12.00 -6.04 -13.91
N GLY A 19 -12.39 -4.94 -13.30
CA GLY A 19 -13.23 -4.95 -12.11
C GLY A 19 -12.63 -4.14 -10.98
N ARG A 20 -13.24 -4.28 -9.81
CA ARG A 20 -12.90 -3.54 -8.61
C ARG A 20 -12.29 -4.46 -7.56
N ILE A 21 -11.24 -3.98 -6.91
CA ILE A 21 -10.71 -4.54 -5.67
C ILE A 21 -11.19 -3.63 -4.54
N GLU A 22 -11.91 -4.18 -3.57
CA GLU A 22 -12.28 -3.49 -2.33
C GLU A 22 -11.40 -3.99 -1.19
N MET A 23 -10.94 -3.08 -0.35
CA MET A 23 -10.01 -3.37 0.74
C MET A 23 -10.51 -2.69 2.01
N GLU A 24 -10.74 -3.49 3.04
CA GLU A 24 -10.95 -3.00 4.40
C GLU A 24 -9.60 -2.73 5.07
N LEU A 25 -9.44 -1.57 5.69
CA LEU A 25 -8.20 -1.15 6.33
C LEU A 25 -8.30 -1.36 7.84
N ARG A 26 -7.34 -2.10 8.42
CA ARG A 26 -7.26 -2.42 9.85
C ARG A 26 -6.84 -1.23 10.72
N SER A 27 -7.58 -0.13 10.65
CA SER A 27 -7.32 1.08 11.43
C SER A 27 -7.48 0.87 12.95
N ASP A 28 -8.12 -0.22 13.35
CA ASP A 28 -8.19 -0.70 14.72
C ASP A 28 -6.85 -1.25 15.24
N VAL A 29 -5.98 -1.75 14.36
CA VAL A 29 -4.68 -2.36 14.72
C VAL A 29 -3.49 -1.49 14.28
N VAL A 30 -3.56 -0.93 13.08
CA VAL A 30 -2.49 -0.13 12.45
C VAL A 30 -3.03 1.23 11.97
N PRO A 31 -3.51 2.09 12.88
CA PRO A 31 -4.19 3.34 12.52
C PRO A 31 -3.36 4.27 11.64
N LYS A 32 -2.03 4.37 11.83
CA LYS A 32 -1.19 5.26 11.00
C LYS A 32 -0.97 4.68 9.61
N THR A 33 -0.74 3.37 9.52
CA THR A 33 -0.51 2.66 8.25
C THR A 33 -1.80 2.65 7.42
N ALA A 34 -2.93 2.33 8.05
CA ALA A 34 -4.26 2.39 7.44
C ALA A 34 -4.59 3.79 6.94
N GLU A 35 -4.38 4.83 7.77
CA GLU A 35 -4.66 6.21 7.37
C GLU A 35 -3.74 6.69 6.24
N ASN A 36 -2.48 6.24 6.21
CA ASN A 36 -1.60 6.52 5.08
C ASN A 36 -2.15 5.96 3.77
N PHE A 37 -2.55 4.69 3.77
CA PHE A 37 -3.09 4.03 2.60
C PHE A 37 -4.42 4.67 2.15
N ARG A 38 -5.32 4.96 3.09
CA ARG A 38 -6.60 5.62 2.81
C ARG A 38 -6.40 6.98 2.12
N ARG A 39 -5.50 7.82 2.64
CA ARG A 39 -5.18 9.13 2.05
C ARG A 39 -4.60 9.03 0.64
N LEU A 40 -3.77 8.01 0.39
CA LEU A 40 -3.25 7.73 -0.93
C LEU A 40 -4.32 7.19 -1.89
N CYS A 41 -5.39 6.57 -1.39
CA CYS A 41 -6.55 6.20 -2.21
C CYS A 41 -7.40 7.43 -2.58
N THR A 42 -7.56 8.40 -1.68
CA THR A 42 -8.39 9.60 -1.94
C THR A 42 -7.65 10.72 -2.67
N GLY A 43 -6.32 10.79 -2.51
CA GLY A 43 -5.53 11.90 -3.02
C GLY A 43 -5.70 13.21 -2.24
N GLU A 44 -6.36 13.19 -1.08
CA GLU A 44 -6.76 14.41 -0.34
C GLU A 44 -5.59 15.24 0.18
N LYS A 45 -4.39 14.66 0.24
CA LYS A 45 -3.18 15.35 0.71
C LYS A 45 -2.47 16.16 -0.37
N GLY A 46 -3.02 16.22 -1.59
CA GLY A 46 -2.52 17.07 -2.65
C GLY A 46 -1.15 16.64 -3.15
N ILE A 47 -0.21 17.57 -3.24
CA ILE A 47 1.12 17.35 -3.83
C ILE A 47 2.14 16.98 -2.74
N GLY A 48 2.87 15.88 -2.96
CA GLY A 48 3.94 15.41 -2.11
C GLY A 48 5.28 16.09 -2.39
N ARG A 49 6.32 15.70 -1.65
CA ARG A 49 7.66 16.30 -1.79
C ARG A 49 8.35 15.93 -3.09
N SER A 50 7.92 14.84 -3.72
CA SER A 50 8.36 14.47 -5.07
C SER A 50 7.81 15.40 -6.17
N GLY A 51 6.93 16.34 -5.83
CA GLY A 51 6.21 17.17 -6.80
C GLY A 51 5.10 16.41 -7.54
N LYS A 52 4.75 15.20 -7.09
CA LYS A 52 3.66 14.38 -7.63
C LYS A 52 2.47 14.37 -6.68
N PRO A 53 1.23 14.17 -7.18
CA PRO A 53 0.08 13.93 -6.33
C PRO A 53 0.29 12.72 -5.42
N LEU A 54 -0.06 12.85 -4.14
CA LEU A 54 -0.08 11.76 -3.16
C LEU A 54 -1.32 10.89 -3.40
N HIS A 55 -1.36 10.19 -4.54
CA HIS A 55 -2.55 9.49 -5.02
C HIS A 55 -2.17 8.24 -5.83
N TYR A 56 -2.84 7.10 -5.56
CA TYR A 56 -2.65 5.86 -6.29
C TYR A 56 -3.27 5.84 -7.70
N LYS A 57 -4.14 6.80 -8.05
CA LYS A 57 -4.75 6.83 -9.38
C LYS A 57 -3.67 6.83 -10.47
N ASN A 58 -3.79 5.88 -11.40
CA ASN A 58 -2.84 5.60 -12.48
C ASN A 58 -1.46 5.07 -12.03
N SER A 59 -1.29 4.66 -10.77
CA SER A 59 -0.11 3.91 -10.34
C SER A 59 -0.25 2.44 -10.75
N PRO A 60 0.74 1.85 -11.44
CA PRO A 60 0.65 0.46 -11.87
C PRO A 60 1.06 -0.53 -10.77
N PHE A 61 0.58 -1.77 -10.89
CA PHE A 61 1.25 -2.92 -10.30
C PHE A 61 2.52 -3.21 -11.10
N HIS A 62 3.65 -2.68 -10.64
CA HIS A 62 4.93 -2.73 -11.36
C HIS A 62 5.69 -4.04 -11.15
N ARG A 63 5.28 -4.87 -10.18
CA ARG A 63 5.88 -6.18 -9.91
C ARG A 63 4.80 -7.18 -9.53
N VAL A 64 4.59 -8.18 -10.38
CA VAL A 64 3.59 -9.24 -10.18
C VAL A 64 4.29 -10.59 -10.24
N ILE A 65 4.16 -11.39 -9.18
CA ILE A 65 4.76 -12.73 -9.09
C ILE A 65 3.64 -13.74 -8.84
N PRO A 66 3.31 -14.61 -9.81
CA PRO A 66 2.27 -15.62 -9.66
C PRO A 66 2.51 -16.53 -8.45
N GLY A 67 1.45 -16.80 -7.67
CA GLY A 67 1.52 -17.63 -6.46
C GLY A 67 2.19 -16.94 -5.27
N PHE A 68 2.52 -15.65 -5.40
CA PHE A 68 3.15 -14.88 -4.34
C PHE A 68 2.38 -13.60 -4.07
N MET A 69 2.56 -12.55 -4.87
CA MET A 69 1.95 -11.24 -4.62
C MET A 69 1.91 -10.32 -5.85
N CYS A 70 1.06 -9.30 -5.77
CA CYS A 70 0.99 -8.17 -6.70
C CYS A 70 1.41 -6.88 -5.97
N GLN A 71 2.55 -6.29 -6.34
CA GLN A 71 3.09 -5.08 -5.72
C GLN A 71 2.84 -3.83 -6.60
N GLY A 72 2.39 -2.76 -5.96
CA GLY A 72 2.05 -1.48 -6.58
C GLY A 72 2.38 -0.29 -5.67
N GLY A 73 1.77 0.86 -5.95
CA GLY A 73 1.84 2.04 -5.08
C GLY A 73 3.06 2.95 -5.29
N ASP A 74 3.90 2.68 -6.29
CA ASP A 74 4.90 3.65 -6.75
C ASP A 74 4.25 4.63 -7.73
N PHE A 75 3.64 5.70 -7.20
CA PHE A 75 3.02 6.75 -8.01
C PHE A 75 4.02 7.79 -8.55
N THR A 76 5.28 7.76 -8.11
CA THR A 76 6.27 8.80 -8.50
C THR A 76 7.15 8.35 -9.66
N ARG A 77 7.57 7.08 -9.68
CA ARG A 77 8.46 6.50 -10.69
C ARG A 77 7.89 5.28 -11.40
N GLN A 78 6.82 4.68 -10.85
CA GLN A 78 6.09 3.56 -11.46
C GLN A 78 6.94 2.30 -11.74
N ASN A 79 8.08 2.14 -11.06
CA ASN A 79 9.03 1.06 -11.32
C ASN A 79 9.59 0.41 -10.03
N GLY A 80 9.05 0.78 -8.88
CA GLY A 80 9.45 0.27 -7.57
C GLY A 80 10.58 1.04 -6.90
N THR A 81 11.16 2.04 -7.56
CA THR A 81 12.24 2.88 -6.99
C THR A 81 11.72 4.18 -6.35
N GLY A 82 10.41 4.43 -6.44
CA GLY A 82 9.76 5.64 -5.95
C GLY A 82 8.76 5.43 -4.82
N GLY A 83 7.79 6.34 -4.75
CA GLY A 83 6.80 6.43 -3.69
C GLY A 83 7.20 7.29 -2.48
N GLU A 84 6.21 7.85 -1.81
CA GLU A 84 6.34 8.59 -0.55
C GLU A 84 5.01 8.54 0.24
N HIS A 85 5.04 8.79 1.55
CA HIS A 85 3.88 8.66 2.44
C HIS A 85 3.19 10.00 2.74
N THR A 86 2.01 9.94 3.34
CA THR A 86 1.14 11.10 3.60
C THR A 86 1.23 11.65 5.03
N LEU A 87 2.08 11.07 5.88
CA LEU A 87 2.14 11.37 7.32
C LEU A 87 2.97 12.63 7.65
N GLY A 88 3.54 13.31 6.66
CA GLY A 88 4.34 14.52 6.85
C GLY A 88 5.80 14.25 7.26
N GLY A 89 6.43 15.20 7.94
CA GLY A 89 7.82 15.12 8.41
C GLY A 89 8.87 15.60 7.40
N ASN A 90 10.09 15.06 7.49
CA ASN A 90 11.23 15.39 6.58
C ASN A 90 11.77 14.16 5.82
N SER A 91 11.15 12.99 5.97
CA SER A 91 11.49 11.75 5.25
C SER A 91 10.40 11.33 4.27
N SER A 92 10.75 10.59 3.21
CA SER A 92 9.79 9.89 2.36
C SER A 92 9.38 8.52 2.92
N LYS A 93 9.90 8.18 4.11
CA LYS A 93 9.70 6.91 4.80
C LYS A 93 9.14 7.10 6.22
N PHE A 94 8.37 6.13 6.69
CA PHE A 94 7.88 6.04 8.06
C PHE A 94 8.14 4.65 8.69
N ALA A 95 8.10 4.62 10.02
CA ALA A 95 8.40 3.45 10.84
C ALA A 95 7.41 2.29 10.64
N ASP A 96 7.82 1.08 11.00
CA ASP A 96 6.91 -0.05 11.16
C ASP A 96 6.01 0.22 12.37
N GLU A 97 4.69 0.08 12.20
CA GLU A 97 3.74 0.40 13.27
C GLU A 97 3.63 -0.73 14.30
N ASN A 98 3.36 -1.95 13.82
CA ASN A 98 3.46 -3.21 14.58
C ASN A 98 3.41 -4.41 13.60
N PHE A 99 3.50 -5.62 14.13
CA PHE A 99 3.42 -6.88 13.37
C PHE A 99 2.45 -7.89 14.01
N GLU A 100 1.35 -7.37 14.59
CA GLU A 100 0.34 -8.19 15.25
C GLU A 100 -0.40 -9.09 14.27
N LEU A 101 -0.78 -8.53 13.11
CA LEU A 101 -1.42 -9.25 12.02
C LEU A 101 -0.40 -10.12 11.26
N LYS A 102 -0.85 -11.29 10.81
CA LYS A 102 -0.06 -12.27 10.07
C LYS A 102 -0.49 -12.31 8.61
N HIS A 103 0.45 -12.63 7.73
CA HIS A 103 0.17 -12.72 6.32
C HIS A 103 -0.63 -13.96 5.99
N HIS A 104 -1.67 -13.78 5.18
CA HIS A 104 -2.46 -14.84 4.56
C HIS A 104 -2.84 -14.41 3.14
N PRO A 105 -3.27 -15.32 2.25
CA PRO A 105 -3.73 -14.94 0.91
C PRO A 105 -4.86 -13.89 0.98
N GLY A 106 -4.76 -12.85 0.14
CA GLY A 106 -5.72 -11.76 0.06
C GLY A 106 -5.47 -10.59 1.02
N CYS A 107 -4.40 -10.61 1.82
CA CYS A 107 -4.06 -9.48 2.68
C CYS A 107 -3.35 -8.35 1.91
N LEU A 108 -3.62 -7.11 2.32
CA LEU A 108 -2.87 -5.92 1.95
C LEU A 108 -1.70 -5.77 2.93
N SER A 109 -0.51 -5.39 2.45
CA SER A 109 0.65 -5.20 3.32
C SER A 109 1.64 -4.20 2.73
N MET A 110 2.45 -3.57 3.58
CA MET A 110 3.44 -2.57 3.21
C MET A 110 4.70 -3.18 2.59
N ALA A 111 5.07 -2.70 1.40
CA ALA A 111 6.40 -2.95 0.86
C ALA A 111 7.42 -2.00 1.51
N ASN A 112 8.60 -2.53 1.85
CA ASN A 112 9.68 -1.78 2.45
C ASN A 112 11.05 -2.32 1.97
N ALA A 113 12.12 -1.60 2.31
CA ALA A 113 13.51 -1.95 2.03
C ALA A 113 14.26 -2.29 3.33
N GLY A 114 13.58 -2.96 4.27
CA GLY A 114 14.07 -3.24 5.62
C GLY A 114 13.33 -2.43 6.69
N PRO A 115 13.70 -2.63 7.98
CA PRO A 115 12.97 -2.05 9.11
C PRO A 115 12.78 -0.54 8.99
N ASN A 116 11.57 -0.07 9.28
CA ASN A 116 11.21 1.35 9.34
C ASN A 116 11.35 2.12 8.03
N THR A 117 11.14 1.46 6.88
CA THR A 117 11.25 2.08 5.55
C THR A 117 9.96 2.02 4.73
N ASN A 118 8.81 2.05 5.41
CA ASN A 118 7.50 2.10 4.76
C ASN A 118 7.30 3.41 4.00
N GLY A 119 6.62 3.36 2.86
CA GLY A 119 6.32 4.54 2.03
C GLY A 119 4.89 4.50 1.51
N SER A 120 4.72 4.49 0.19
CA SER A 120 3.42 4.24 -0.46
C SER A 120 3.29 2.89 -1.12
N GLN A 121 4.41 2.16 -1.28
CA GLN A 121 4.35 0.88 -1.96
C GLN A 121 3.71 -0.17 -1.04
N PHE A 122 2.89 -1.01 -1.66
CA PHE A 122 2.13 -2.06 -0.99
C PHE A 122 2.15 -3.31 -1.87
N PHE A 123 1.77 -4.44 -1.29
CA PHE A 123 1.48 -5.65 -2.04
C PHE A 123 0.20 -6.32 -1.56
N LEU A 124 -0.47 -6.98 -2.50
CA LEU A 124 -1.60 -7.89 -2.25
C LEU A 124 -1.09 -9.32 -2.37
N THR A 125 -1.22 -10.11 -1.30
CA THR A 125 -0.80 -11.51 -1.31
C THR A 125 -1.78 -12.38 -2.10
N THR A 126 -1.24 -13.36 -2.83
CA THR A 126 -2.03 -14.34 -3.61
C THR A 126 -1.72 -15.80 -3.24
N GLY A 127 -0.73 -16.00 -2.36
CA GLY A 127 -0.34 -17.29 -1.80
C GLY A 127 0.06 -17.15 -0.33
N ASP A 128 0.52 -18.25 0.28
CA ASP A 128 1.09 -18.22 1.63
C ASP A 128 2.40 -17.43 1.61
N THR A 129 2.56 -16.50 2.55
CA THR A 129 3.74 -15.64 2.69
C THR A 129 4.13 -15.46 4.15
N SER A 130 3.91 -16.46 5.01
CA SER A 130 4.23 -16.42 6.45
C SER A 130 5.68 -16.02 6.78
N TRP A 131 6.64 -16.23 5.86
CA TRP A 131 8.02 -15.76 6.02
C TRP A 131 8.21 -14.23 5.99
N LEU A 132 7.15 -13.48 5.65
CA LEU A 132 7.09 -12.01 5.72
C LEU A 132 6.60 -11.49 7.08
N ASP A 133 6.08 -12.37 7.94
CA ASP A 133 5.64 -12.00 9.29
C ASP A 133 6.79 -11.38 10.08
N GLY A 134 6.50 -10.28 10.78
CA GLY A 134 7.51 -9.53 11.54
C GLY A 134 8.43 -8.66 10.69
N LYS A 135 8.23 -8.59 9.37
CA LYS A 135 9.05 -7.79 8.44
C LYS A 135 8.25 -6.77 7.64
N HIS A 136 6.97 -7.06 7.40
CA HIS A 136 6.06 -6.20 6.66
C HIS A 136 4.79 -5.99 7.49
N VAL A 137 4.36 -4.74 7.60
CA VAL A 137 3.12 -4.38 8.29
C VAL A 137 1.95 -4.78 7.40
N VAL A 138 1.12 -5.72 7.86
CA VAL A 138 -0.15 -6.09 7.24
C VAL A 138 -1.19 -5.03 7.57
#